data_AF-A0A6P6HR28-F1
#
_entry.id   AF-A0A6P6HR28-F1
#
_cell.length_a   1.000
_cell.length_b   1.000
_cell.length_c   1.000
_cell.angle_alpha   90.00
_cell.angle_beta   90.00
_cell.angle_gamma   90.00
#
_symmetry.space_group_name_H-M   'P 1'
#
loop_
_entity.id
_entity.type
_entity.pdbx_description
1 polymer ?
#
loop_
_entity_poly.entity_id
_entity_poly.type
_entity_poly.pdbx_seq_one_letter_code
_entity_poly.pdbx_strand_id
1 'polypeptide(L)'
;MESPSLRDYGAARSVTSSERLDPDRPSDLRQKDVTLELERVGKDEKQMMIKNSSEWNPLLQESIASSQIGGSTMTECQDTIPRTQIEKRKTSLYFSSKYNKEALSPPRRKAFKKWTPPRSPFNLVQETLFHDPWKLLIATIFLNRTSGKMAIPVLWEFLEKYPSAEVARTADWRDVSELLKPLGLYDLRAKTIIKFSDEYLTKQWRYPIELHGIGKYGNDSYRIFCVNEWKQVHPEDHKLNKYHDWLWENHEKLSLS
;
A
#
# COMPACT_ATOMS: atom_id res chain seq x y z
N MET A 1 -76.99 -38.92 -28.48
CA MET A 1 -78.30 -38.28 -28.74
C MET A 1 -78.11 -36.78 -28.61
N GLU A 2 -78.89 -36.02 -29.37
CA GLU A 2 -79.04 -34.56 -29.33
C GLU A 2 -77.85 -33.68 -29.80
N SER A 3 -78.24 -32.58 -30.46
CA SER A 3 -77.46 -31.46 -31.04
C SER A 3 -78.02 -30.16 -30.39
N PRO A 4 -78.05 -28.94 -30.99
CA PRO A 4 -77.25 -28.23 -32.03
C PRO A 4 -76.42 -27.05 -31.40
N SER A 5 -75.47 -26.36 -32.06
CA SER A 5 -75.52 -25.42 -33.22
C SER A 5 -76.27 -24.09 -32.93
N LEU A 6 -75.91 -22.88 -33.43
CA LEU A 6 -74.81 -22.39 -34.30
C LEU A 6 -74.79 -20.80 -34.31
N ARG A 7 -73.80 -20.18 -35.01
CA ARG A 7 -73.85 -18.84 -35.70
C ARG A 7 -73.76 -17.54 -34.84
N ASP A 8 -73.33 -16.37 -35.36
CA ASP A 8 -72.90 -16.00 -36.74
C ASP A 8 -71.91 -14.80 -36.87
N TYR A 9 -71.26 -14.69 -38.05
CA TYR A 9 -70.55 -13.55 -38.71
C TYR A 9 -69.52 -12.66 -37.94
N GLY A 10 -68.48 -12.07 -38.57
CA GLY A 10 -68.06 -12.04 -39.99
C GLY A 10 -66.67 -11.38 -40.21
N ALA A 11 -66.21 -11.30 -41.47
CA ALA A 11 -64.89 -10.77 -41.90
C ALA A 11 -64.96 -9.26 -42.32
N ALA A 12 -63.94 -8.52 -42.79
CA ALA A 12 -62.62 -8.87 -43.36
C ALA A 12 -61.56 -7.72 -43.26
N ARG A 13 -60.40 -7.88 -43.92
CA ARG A 13 -59.27 -6.91 -44.02
C ARG A 13 -59.33 -6.00 -45.26
N SER A 14 -58.64 -4.86 -45.24
CA SER A 14 -58.01 -4.22 -46.42
C SER A 14 -56.86 -3.26 -46.01
N VAL A 15 -55.89 -3.01 -46.92
CA VAL A 15 -54.66 -2.18 -46.71
C VAL A 15 -54.18 -1.55 -48.03
N THR A 16 -53.94 -0.22 -48.05
CA THR A 16 -53.13 0.60 -49.00
C THR A 16 -52.78 1.92 -48.28
N SER A 17 -51.56 2.52 -48.29
CA SER A 17 -50.70 2.99 -49.40
C SER A 17 -51.31 4.18 -50.17
N SER A 18 -50.65 5.33 -50.45
CA SER A 18 -49.26 5.82 -50.23
C SER A 18 -49.20 7.37 -50.31
N GLU A 19 -47.98 7.97 -50.35
CA GLU A 19 -47.62 9.39 -50.64
C GLU A 19 -47.55 10.43 -49.46
N ARG A 20 -46.66 11.45 -49.45
CA ARG A 20 -45.27 11.67 -49.96
C ARG A 20 -44.71 13.04 -49.46
N LEU A 21 -43.40 13.26 -49.64
CA LEU A 21 -42.61 14.53 -49.54
C LEU A 21 -42.15 15.05 -48.15
N ASP A 22 -40.84 15.28 -48.10
CA ASP A 22 -40.04 16.18 -47.22
C ASP A 22 -39.44 17.27 -48.17
N PRO A 23 -38.94 18.48 -47.75
CA PRO A 23 -37.65 18.55 -47.03
C PRO A 23 -37.35 19.81 -46.13
N ASP A 24 -36.28 19.67 -45.32
CA ASP A 24 -35.24 20.65 -44.88
C ASP A 24 -35.54 22.12 -44.48
N ARG A 25 -35.14 22.44 -43.22
CA ARG A 25 -34.19 23.48 -42.70
C ARG A 25 -34.01 24.88 -43.38
N PRO A 26 -33.40 25.90 -42.71
CA PRO A 26 -32.95 26.00 -41.31
C PRO A 26 -33.32 27.31 -40.56
N SER A 27 -32.95 27.42 -39.29
CA SER A 27 -32.56 28.68 -38.64
C SER A 27 -31.41 28.45 -37.65
N ASP A 28 -30.70 29.52 -37.28
CA ASP A 28 -29.34 29.47 -36.70
C ASP A 28 -29.17 30.47 -35.53
N LEU A 29 -28.03 30.40 -34.84
CA LEU A 29 -27.51 31.33 -33.84
C LEU A 29 -28.26 31.40 -32.49
N ARG A 30 -27.60 30.90 -31.43
CA ARG A 30 -26.82 31.78 -30.54
C ARG A 30 -25.82 31.01 -29.68
N GLN A 31 -24.59 31.50 -29.64
CA GLN A 31 -23.62 31.20 -28.60
C GLN A 31 -23.93 32.05 -27.35
N LYS A 32 -23.64 31.55 -26.14
CA LYS A 32 -22.57 32.11 -25.28
C LYS A 32 -22.44 31.42 -23.92
N ASP A 33 -21.21 31.55 -23.45
CA ASP A 33 -20.60 31.08 -22.22
C ASP A 33 -21.34 31.48 -20.93
N VAL A 34 -21.30 30.59 -19.93
CA VAL A 34 -21.43 30.96 -18.51
C VAL A 34 -20.26 30.35 -17.74
N THR A 35 -19.22 31.16 -17.57
CA THR A 35 -18.22 31.01 -16.50
C THR A 35 -18.52 32.10 -15.46
N LEU A 36 -18.07 31.90 -14.21
CA LEU A 36 -18.21 32.78 -13.03
C LEU A 36 -19.51 32.60 -12.24
N GLU A 37 -19.38 31.90 -11.11
CA GLU A 37 -19.72 32.50 -9.81
C GLU A 37 -18.74 31.95 -8.74
N LEU A 38 -18.09 32.85 -8.00
CA LEU A 38 -17.11 32.56 -6.96
C LEU A 38 -17.09 33.72 -5.95
N GLU A 39 -16.69 33.42 -4.71
CA GLU A 39 -16.68 34.32 -3.53
C GLU A 39 -18.09 34.67 -2.98
N ARG A 40 -18.29 35.02 -1.70
CA ARG A 40 -17.38 35.32 -0.57
C ARG A 40 -17.78 34.46 0.65
N VAL A 41 -16.92 34.15 1.62
CA VAL A 41 -16.38 34.96 2.75
C VAL A 41 -15.36 34.03 3.47
N GLY A 42 -14.32 34.46 4.18
CA GLY A 42 -13.81 35.77 4.59
C GLY A 42 -12.38 35.62 5.17
N LYS A 43 -11.77 36.70 5.67
CA LYS A 43 -10.35 36.72 6.12
C LYS A 43 -10.22 36.79 7.64
N ASP A 44 -9.21 36.10 8.16
CA ASP A 44 -8.08 36.59 8.99
C ASP A 44 -7.28 35.33 9.46
N GLU A 45 -6.04 35.34 9.93
CA GLU A 45 -5.29 36.31 10.75
C GLU A 45 -3.85 36.59 10.23
N LYS A 46 -3.09 37.40 10.97
CA LYS A 46 -1.72 37.82 10.65
C LYS A 46 -0.67 37.30 11.66
N GLN A 47 0.38 36.69 11.09
CA GLN A 47 1.79 37.06 11.31
C GLN A 47 2.34 37.07 12.76
N MET A 48 3.23 36.11 13.04
CA MET A 48 4.39 36.37 13.91
C MET A 48 5.69 35.94 13.21
N MET A 49 6.76 36.73 13.38
CA MET A 49 8.10 36.40 12.90
C MET A 49 8.99 36.01 14.08
N ILE A 50 9.82 35.00 13.90
CA ILE A 50 11.07 34.85 14.66
C ILE A 50 12.20 34.67 13.63
N LYS A 51 13.20 35.56 13.71
CA LYS A 51 14.49 35.39 13.01
C LYS A 51 15.34 34.40 13.79
N ASN A 52 16.20 33.66 13.10
CA ASN A 52 17.63 33.67 13.44
C ASN A 52 18.49 33.22 12.25
N SER A 53 19.79 33.55 12.31
CA SER A 53 20.72 33.47 11.18
C SER A 53 22.10 32.99 11.63
N SER A 54 22.58 31.92 11.02
CA SER A 54 24.00 31.54 10.84
C SER A 54 24.01 30.19 10.12
N GLU A 55 24.32 30.11 8.82
CA GLU A 55 25.69 30.17 8.28
C GLU A 55 26.62 29.13 8.92
N TRP A 56 26.80 28.00 8.22
CA TRP A 56 27.90 27.05 8.40
C TRP A 56 28.34 26.56 7.03
N ASN A 57 29.65 26.55 6.78
CA ASN A 57 30.24 26.30 5.46
C ASN A 57 31.40 25.28 5.58
N PRO A 58 31.45 24.17 4.82
CA PRO A 58 32.34 23.04 5.12
C PRO A 58 33.65 22.98 4.28
N LEU A 59 34.80 23.03 4.96
CA LEU A 59 36.20 22.99 4.47
C LEU A 59 37.11 22.61 5.69
N LEU A 60 38.26 21.93 5.68
CA LEU A 60 39.18 21.19 4.76
C LEU A 60 39.99 20.20 5.67
N GLN A 61 40.79 19.20 5.26
CA GLN A 61 40.89 18.32 4.08
C GLN A 61 41.95 17.21 4.37
N GLU A 62 41.73 15.97 3.89
CA GLU A 62 42.71 14.86 3.69
C GLU A 62 43.61 14.29 4.82
N SER A 63 43.86 12.98 4.72
CA SER A 63 45.24 12.45 4.65
C SER A 63 45.24 11.11 3.89
N ILE A 64 46.36 10.77 3.22
CA ILE A 64 46.50 9.63 2.30
C ILE A 64 47.75 8.83 2.67
N ALA A 65 47.67 7.49 2.67
CA ALA A 65 48.84 6.62 2.51
C ALA A 65 48.45 5.21 2.01
N SER A 66 49.12 4.74 0.96
CA SER A 66 49.09 3.34 0.48
C SER A 66 50.51 2.78 0.43
N SER A 67 50.67 1.46 0.58
CA SER A 67 51.90 0.75 0.17
C SER A 67 51.61 -0.72 -0.15
N GLN A 68 52.43 -1.32 -1.02
CA GLN A 68 52.35 -2.68 -1.57
C GLN A 68 53.77 -3.25 -1.80
N ILE A 69 53.86 -4.47 -2.36
CA ILE A 69 55.09 -5.17 -2.83
C ILE A 69 55.89 -5.81 -1.66
N GLY A 70 56.50 -7.02 -1.73
CA GLY A 70 56.62 -8.06 -2.77
C GLY A 70 58.10 -8.50 -2.96
N GLY A 71 58.50 -9.76 -3.15
CA GLY A 71 57.80 -11.06 -3.26
C GLY A 71 58.82 -12.22 -3.43
N SER A 72 58.43 -13.36 -4.06
CA SER A 72 59.31 -14.51 -4.47
C SER A 72 59.89 -15.41 -3.35
N THR A 73 60.22 -16.72 -3.52
CA THR A 73 60.08 -17.66 -4.67
C THR A 73 60.05 -19.15 -4.25
N MET A 74 59.15 -19.93 -4.88
CA MET A 74 59.24 -21.30 -5.43
C MET A 74 60.17 -22.41 -4.88
N THR A 75 59.60 -23.64 -4.78
CA THR A 75 60.09 -25.00 -5.21
C THR A 75 59.01 -26.01 -4.77
N GLU A 76 58.14 -26.56 -5.64
CA GLU A 76 58.26 -27.87 -6.34
C GLU A 76 58.34 -29.14 -5.42
N CYS A 77 57.69 -30.28 -5.70
CA CYS A 77 56.64 -30.61 -6.70
C CYS A 77 55.93 -31.96 -6.39
N GLN A 78 54.72 -32.18 -6.95
CA GLN A 78 54.12 -33.48 -7.36
C GLN A 78 53.90 -34.63 -6.32
N ASP A 79 52.97 -35.59 -6.47
CA ASP A 79 51.67 -35.67 -7.19
C ASP A 79 50.83 -36.85 -6.60
N THR A 80 49.67 -37.15 -7.20
CA THR A 80 48.80 -38.33 -7.05
C THR A 80 47.87 -38.41 -5.84
N ILE A 81 46.60 -38.77 -6.11
CA ILE A 81 45.58 -39.13 -5.12
C ILE A 81 45.16 -40.60 -5.33
N PRO A 82 45.48 -41.51 -4.39
CA PRO A 82 44.82 -42.81 -4.29
C PRO A 82 43.54 -42.71 -3.45
N ARG A 83 42.39 -43.05 -4.04
CA ARG A 83 41.07 -43.05 -3.39
C ARG A 83 40.83 -44.38 -2.67
N THR A 84 40.82 -44.41 -1.34
CA THR A 84 40.50 -45.63 -0.58
C THR A 84 39.72 -45.39 0.72
N GLN A 85 38.69 -46.20 0.93
CA GLN A 85 37.89 -46.45 2.15
C GLN A 85 37.23 -45.25 2.86
N ILE A 86 35.89 -45.33 2.97
CA ILE A 86 35.09 -44.45 3.84
C ILE A 86 35.12 -45.02 5.26
N GLU A 87 36.06 -44.55 6.09
CA GLU A 87 35.94 -44.76 7.53
C GLU A 87 34.67 -44.07 8.05
N LYS A 88 33.86 -44.82 8.82
CA LYS A 88 32.69 -44.25 9.50
C LYS A 88 33.19 -43.28 10.57
N ARG A 89 33.05 -41.97 10.32
CA ARG A 89 33.44 -40.90 11.24
C ARG A 89 32.97 -41.22 12.66
N LYS A 90 33.92 -41.45 13.58
CA LYS A 90 33.65 -41.63 15.00
C LYS A 90 33.03 -40.34 15.53
N THR A 91 31.73 -40.34 15.81
CA THR A 91 31.10 -39.19 16.48
C THR A 91 31.73 -39.05 17.87
N SER A 92 31.92 -37.82 18.32
CA SER A 92 32.45 -37.59 19.66
C SER A 92 31.49 -38.16 20.70
N LEU A 93 32.01 -38.55 21.88
CA LEU A 93 31.17 -39.06 22.98
C LEU A 93 30.06 -38.08 23.37
N TYR A 94 30.33 -36.78 23.21
CA TYR A 94 29.37 -35.67 23.37
C TYR A 94 28.17 -35.75 22.40
N PHE A 95 28.38 -36.23 21.17
CA PHE A 95 27.34 -36.49 20.17
C PHE A 95 26.83 -37.95 20.20
N SER A 96 27.12 -38.72 21.25
CA SER A 96 26.61 -40.09 21.35
C SER A 96 25.12 -40.11 21.68
N SER A 97 24.35 -40.91 20.93
CA SER A 97 22.88 -40.90 20.99
C SER A 97 22.30 -41.28 22.37
N LYS A 98 23.09 -41.91 23.25
CA LYS A 98 22.65 -42.44 24.55
C LYS A 98 22.03 -41.40 25.48
N TYR A 99 22.39 -40.11 25.36
CA TYR A 99 21.86 -39.03 26.21
C TYR A 99 20.49 -38.48 25.78
N ASN A 100 19.88 -38.98 24.69
CA ASN A 100 18.60 -38.47 24.17
C ASN A 100 17.36 -38.96 24.94
N LYS A 101 17.50 -39.80 25.99
CA LYS A 101 16.37 -40.28 26.79
C LYS A 101 16.01 -39.35 27.95
N GLU A 102 17.01 -38.84 28.66
CA GLU A 102 16.85 -37.87 29.74
C GLU A 102 16.96 -36.41 29.26
N ALA A 103 17.19 -36.20 27.95
CA ALA A 103 17.22 -34.88 27.34
C ALA A 103 15.87 -34.16 27.54
N LEU A 104 15.87 -33.13 28.40
CA LEU A 104 14.71 -32.26 28.62
C LEU A 104 14.20 -31.77 27.26
N SER A 105 12.92 -32.06 26.96
CA SER A 105 12.30 -31.70 25.68
C SER A 105 12.59 -30.24 25.34
N PRO A 106 13.00 -29.92 24.09
CA PRO A 106 13.47 -28.57 23.73
C PRO A 106 12.50 -27.51 24.24
N PRO A 107 12.99 -26.48 24.98
CA PRO A 107 12.11 -25.60 25.74
C PRO A 107 10.95 -25.10 24.88
N ARG A 108 9.72 -25.47 25.26
CA ARG A 108 8.49 -25.01 24.61
C ARG A 108 8.31 -23.51 24.89
N ARG A 109 9.14 -22.71 24.23
CA ARG A 109 8.97 -21.27 24.08
C ARG A 109 7.54 -21.10 23.59
N LYS A 110 6.66 -20.53 24.41
CA LYS A 110 5.37 -20.03 23.95
C LYS A 110 5.73 -19.00 22.88
N ALA A 111 5.61 -19.38 21.61
CA ALA A 111 5.91 -18.48 20.52
C ALA A 111 4.93 -17.32 20.65
N PHE A 112 5.44 -16.14 21.01
CA PHE A 112 4.69 -14.90 20.88
C PHE A 112 4.38 -14.77 19.39
N LYS A 113 3.16 -15.17 18.99
CA LYS A 113 2.69 -15.12 17.61
C LYS A 113 2.63 -13.65 17.20
N LYS A 114 3.75 -13.12 16.69
CA LYS A 114 3.76 -11.81 16.03
C LYS A 114 2.74 -11.89 14.90
N TRP A 115 1.88 -10.87 14.83
CA TRP A 115 0.85 -10.81 13.80
C TRP A 115 1.50 -10.78 12.42
N THR A 116 0.95 -11.60 11.53
CA THR A 116 1.26 -11.65 10.10
C THR A 116 -0.07 -11.79 9.39
N PRO A 117 -0.65 -10.73 8.81
CA PRO A 117 -1.88 -10.81 8.05
C PRO A 117 -1.67 -11.75 6.85
N PRO A 118 -2.57 -12.72 6.61
CA PRO A 118 -2.43 -13.66 5.51
C PRO A 118 -2.63 -12.99 4.15
N ARG A 119 -2.00 -13.53 3.11
CA ARG A 119 -2.17 -13.06 1.74
C ARG A 119 -3.54 -13.46 1.20
N SER A 120 -4.27 -12.52 0.60
CA SER A 120 -5.64 -12.73 0.12
C SER A 120 -5.71 -12.80 -1.42
N PRO A 121 -6.82 -13.32 -2.00
CA PRO A 121 -7.06 -13.21 -3.43
C PRO A 121 -7.14 -11.76 -3.96
N PHE A 122 -7.43 -10.79 -3.08
CA PHE A 122 -7.68 -9.39 -3.47
C PHE A 122 -6.42 -8.55 -3.64
N ASN A 123 -5.26 -9.04 -3.18
CA ASN A 123 -3.95 -8.41 -3.31
C ASN A 123 -3.97 -6.93 -2.89
N LEU A 124 -4.43 -6.65 -1.66
CA LEU A 124 -4.40 -5.29 -1.12
C LEU A 124 -2.94 -4.87 -0.86
N VAL A 125 -2.61 -3.60 -1.12
CA VAL A 125 -1.24 -3.09 -0.90
C VAL A 125 -0.84 -3.09 0.59
N GLN A 126 -1.83 -3.08 1.48
CA GLN A 126 -1.67 -3.36 2.90
C GLN A 126 -1.01 -4.73 3.18
N GLU A 127 -1.27 -5.76 2.36
CA GLU A 127 -0.70 -7.11 2.52
C GLU A 127 0.80 -7.20 2.24
N THR A 128 1.40 -6.22 1.56
CA THR A 128 2.85 -6.12 1.35
C THR A 128 3.51 -5.13 2.29
N LEU A 129 2.78 -4.10 2.74
CA LEU A 129 3.33 -2.99 3.54
C LEU A 129 3.20 -3.16 5.06
N PHE A 130 2.45 -4.13 5.57
CA PHE A 130 2.17 -4.29 7.02
C PHE A 130 3.41 -4.38 7.93
N HIS A 131 4.58 -4.76 7.38
CA HIS A 131 5.85 -4.76 8.11
C HIS A 131 6.33 -3.36 8.52
N ASP A 132 5.88 -2.32 7.81
CA ASP A 132 6.23 -0.91 8.00
C ASP A 132 4.94 -0.09 8.12
N PRO A 133 4.47 0.20 9.35
CA PRO A 133 3.21 0.89 9.56
C PRO A 133 3.15 2.29 8.96
N TRP A 134 4.30 2.99 8.83
CA TRP A 134 4.35 4.29 8.16
C TRP A 134 4.05 4.14 6.68
N LYS A 135 4.72 3.21 5.98
CA LYS A 135 4.46 2.95 4.55
C LYS A 135 3.03 2.48 4.29
N LEU A 136 2.47 1.63 5.15
CA LEU A 136 1.07 1.21 5.06
C LEU A 136 0.12 2.41 5.20
N LEU A 137 0.38 3.33 6.13
CA LEU A 137 -0.45 4.52 6.33
C LEU A 137 -0.30 5.53 5.18
N ILE A 138 0.91 5.76 4.66
CA ILE A 138 1.14 6.52 3.43
C ILE A 138 0.31 5.93 2.28
N ALA A 139 0.31 4.61 2.09
CA ALA A 139 -0.51 3.95 1.07
C ALA A 139 -2.01 4.25 1.23
N THR A 140 -2.53 4.34 2.46
CA THR A 140 -3.93 4.75 2.69
C THR A 140 -4.19 6.21 2.34
N ILE A 141 -3.23 7.13 2.57
CA ILE A 141 -3.31 8.53 2.12
C ILE A 141 -3.29 8.62 0.59
N PHE A 142 -2.49 7.79 -0.08
CA PHE A 142 -2.45 7.67 -1.54
C PHE A 142 -3.75 7.15 -2.14
N LEU A 143 -4.44 6.22 -1.46
CA LEU A 143 -5.70 5.62 -1.92
C LEU A 143 -6.94 6.51 -1.65
N ASN A 144 -6.83 7.55 -0.82
CA ASN A 144 -7.94 8.48 -0.54
C ASN A 144 -8.52 9.05 -1.85
N ARG A 145 -9.78 8.69 -2.14
CA ARG A 145 -10.55 9.08 -3.35
C ARG A 145 -9.82 8.82 -4.69
N THR A 146 -8.80 7.96 -4.71
CA THR A 146 -7.92 7.73 -5.86
C THR A 146 -7.91 6.24 -6.22
N SER A 147 -8.00 5.89 -7.50
CA SER A 147 -7.98 4.47 -7.87
C SER A 147 -6.58 3.87 -7.65
N GLY A 148 -6.52 2.67 -7.07
CA GLY A 148 -5.23 1.98 -6.81
C GLY A 148 -4.41 1.72 -8.07
N LYS A 149 -5.04 1.63 -9.26
CA LYS A 149 -4.34 1.50 -10.55
C LYS A 149 -3.46 2.71 -10.85
N MET A 150 -3.87 3.92 -10.43
CA MET A 150 -3.09 5.15 -10.58
C MET A 150 -2.20 5.40 -9.35
N ALA A 151 -2.71 5.16 -8.15
CA ALA A 151 -2.01 5.48 -6.91
C ALA A 151 -0.80 4.57 -6.61
N ILE A 152 -0.84 3.28 -6.96
CA ILE A 152 0.20 2.31 -6.56
C ILE A 152 1.54 2.54 -7.29
N PRO A 153 1.61 2.84 -8.60
CA PRO A 153 2.88 3.20 -9.25
C PRO A 153 3.57 4.40 -8.59
N VAL A 154 2.84 5.51 -8.44
CA VAL A 154 3.35 6.77 -7.86
C VAL A 154 3.68 6.59 -6.36
N LEU A 155 3.02 5.68 -5.65
CA LEU A 155 3.37 5.30 -4.28
C LEU A 155 4.77 4.66 -4.22
N TRP A 156 5.15 3.83 -5.19
CA TRP A 156 6.50 3.25 -5.23
C TRP A 156 7.57 4.30 -5.58
N GLU A 157 7.30 5.18 -6.55
CA GLU A 157 8.17 6.34 -6.85
C GLU A 157 8.35 7.25 -5.62
N PHE A 158 7.27 7.48 -4.85
CA PHE A 158 7.34 8.23 -3.60
C PHE A 158 8.16 7.49 -2.53
N LEU A 159 7.98 6.18 -2.37
CA LEU A 159 8.72 5.38 -1.37
C LEU A 159 10.19 5.12 -1.75
N GLU A 160 10.56 5.32 -3.02
CA GLU A 160 11.95 5.37 -3.48
C GLU A 160 12.60 6.73 -3.15
N LYS A 161 11.94 7.86 -3.45
CA LYS A 161 12.45 9.21 -3.13
C LYS A 161 12.40 9.52 -1.62
N TYR A 162 11.41 9.00 -0.89
CA TYR A 162 11.17 9.24 0.53
C TYR A 162 11.00 7.91 1.28
N PRO A 163 12.09 7.19 1.59
CA PRO A 163 12.03 5.81 2.08
C PRO A 163 11.60 5.64 3.53
N SER A 164 11.46 6.72 4.31
CA SER A 164 11.02 6.69 5.71
C SER A 164 10.42 8.02 6.17
N ALA A 165 9.78 8.00 7.35
CA ALA A 165 9.15 9.16 7.97
C ALA A 165 10.15 10.30 8.25
N GLU A 166 11.40 9.97 8.60
CA GLU A 166 12.49 10.90 8.88
C GLU A 166 12.83 11.75 7.65
N VAL A 167 12.84 11.14 6.46
CA VAL A 167 13.10 11.84 5.19
C VAL A 167 11.85 12.61 4.73
N ALA A 168 10.67 12.00 4.87
CA ALA A 168 9.42 12.59 4.42
C ALA A 168 9.01 13.85 5.21
N ARG A 169 9.28 13.91 6.52
CA ARG A 169 8.97 15.11 7.34
C ARG A 169 9.85 16.33 7.02
N THR A 170 10.99 16.15 6.37
CA THR A 170 11.93 17.23 6.00
C THR A 170 11.82 17.69 4.54
N ALA A 171 10.91 17.13 3.75
CA ALA A 171 10.73 17.48 2.34
C ALA A 171 9.99 18.82 2.15
N ASP A 172 10.25 19.55 1.05
CA ASP A 172 9.33 20.60 0.60
C ASP A 172 8.04 19.93 0.07
N TRP A 173 6.88 20.43 0.51
CA TRP A 173 5.59 19.98 0.02
C TRP A 173 5.42 20.25 -1.48
N ARG A 174 6.16 21.18 -2.08
CA ARG A 174 6.18 21.40 -3.53
C ARG A 174 6.76 20.19 -4.27
N ASP A 175 7.89 19.68 -3.80
CA ASP A 175 8.60 18.52 -4.35
C ASP A 175 7.82 17.21 -4.20
N VAL A 176 7.01 17.09 -3.14
CA VAL A 176 6.05 16.00 -2.96
C VAL A 176 4.81 16.23 -3.83
N SER A 177 4.33 17.47 -3.95
CA SER A 177 3.15 17.84 -4.74
C SER A 177 3.37 17.59 -6.23
N GLU A 178 4.55 17.92 -6.77
CA GLU A 178 4.94 17.67 -8.16
C GLU A 178 4.77 16.19 -8.55
N LEU A 179 5.27 15.28 -7.70
CA LEU A 179 5.13 13.83 -7.88
C LEU A 179 3.66 13.36 -7.77
N LEU A 180 2.85 14.03 -6.93
CA LEU A 180 1.42 13.73 -6.78
C LEU A 180 0.54 14.33 -7.90
N LYS A 181 1.10 15.20 -8.77
CA LYS A 181 0.59 15.68 -10.07
C LYS A 181 -0.57 14.83 -10.64
N PRO A 182 -0.28 13.63 -11.18
CA PRO A 182 -1.24 12.81 -11.92
C PRO A 182 -2.37 12.22 -11.08
N LEU A 183 -2.32 12.30 -9.74
CA LEU A 183 -3.34 11.72 -8.85
C LEU A 183 -4.42 12.72 -8.43
N GLY A 184 -4.24 14.02 -8.70
CA GLY A 184 -5.09 15.08 -8.15
C GLY A 184 -4.88 15.32 -6.64
N LEU A 185 -5.58 16.30 -6.05
CA LEU A 185 -5.49 16.64 -4.61
C LEU A 185 -4.05 16.79 -4.07
N TYR A 186 -3.12 17.17 -4.96
CA TYR A 186 -1.67 17.01 -4.79
C TYR A 186 -1.10 17.88 -3.66
N ASP A 187 -1.43 19.17 -3.66
CA ASP A 187 -1.01 20.12 -2.62
C ASP A 187 -1.51 19.73 -1.22
N LEU A 188 -2.76 19.26 -1.14
CA LEU A 188 -3.36 18.82 0.11
C LEU A 188 -2.64 17.57 0.61
N ARG A 189 -2.51 16.55 -0.23
CA ARG A 189 -1.82 15.31 0.13
C ARG A 189 -0.35 15.52 0.48
N ALA A 190 0.38 16.36 -0.23
CA ALA A 190 1.78 16.66 0.07
C ALA A 190 1.95 17.25 1.47
N LYS A 191 1.15 18.29 1.80
CA LYS A 191 1.13 18.93 3.12
C LYS A 191 0.69 17.94 4.21
N THR A 192 -0.31 17.11 3.92
CA THR A 192 -0.76 16.04 4.83
C THR A 192 0.33 14.98 5.06
N ILE A 193 1.06 14.53 4.03
CA ILE A 193 2.11 13.51 4.12
C ILE A 193 3.28 13.98 4.98
N ILE A 194 3.74 15.22 4.78
CA ILE A 194 4.84 15.81 5.56
C ILE A 194 4.42 15.94 7.03
N LYS A 195 3.25 16.53 7.30
CA LYS A 195 2.74 16.69 8.67
C LYS A 195 2.41 15.35 9.34
N PHE A 196 1.87 14.38 8.61
CA PHE A 196 1.65 13.01 9.08
C PHE A 196 2.98 12.37 9.52
N SER A 197 4.02 12.47 8.69
CA SER A 197 5.34 11.89 8.97
C SER A 197 6.05 12.57 10.14
N ASP A 198 5.81 13.87 10.33
CA ASP A 198 6.27 14.64 11.48
C ASP A 198 5.57 14.20 12.78
N GLU A 199 4.24 14.15 12.80
CA GLU A 199 3.46 13.69 13.96
C GLU A 199 3.73 12.20 14.27
N TYR A 200 3.90 11.35 13.25
CA TYR A 200 4.18 9.91 13.40
C TYR A 200 5.43 9.64 14.26
N LEU A 201 6.45 10.50 14.17
CA LEU A 201 7.71 10.39 14.91
C LEU A 201 7.79 11.25 16.18
N THR A 202 7.06 12.36 16.25
CA THR A 202 7.17 13.33 17.37
C THR A 202 6.06 13.23 18.41
N LYS A 203 4.88 12.74 18.03
CA LYS A 203 3.72 12.62 18.90
C LYS A 203 3.75 11.28 19.63
N GLN A 204 3.36 11.26 20.89
CA GLN A 204 2.98 10.00 21.53
C GLN A 204 1.56 9.64 21.07
N TRP A 205 1.43 8.61 20.26
CA TRP A 205 0.15 8.05 19.79
C TRP A 205 0.03 6.56 20.16
N ARG A 206 -1.20 6.02 20.16
CA ARG A 206 -1.48 4.58 20.32
C ARG A 206 -2.10 3.98 19.06
N TYR A 207 -3.02 4.68 18.42
CA TYR A 207 -3.64 4.32 17.16
C TYR A 207 -3.47 5.47 16.16
N PRO A 208 -3.23 5.19 14.87
CA PRO A 208 -2.83 6.24 13.94
C PRO A 208 -3.96 7.22 13.59
N ILE A 209 -5.23 6.95 13.95
CA ILE A 209 -6.32 7.95 13.89
C ILE A 209 -6.05 9.21 14.74
N GLU A 210 -5.11 9.12 15.69
CA GLU A 210 -4.62 10.27 16.45
C GLU A 210 -3.72 11.20 15.61
N LEU A 211 -3.23 10.75 14.45
CA LEU A 211 -2.28 11.46 13.59
C LEU A 211 -2.99 12.23 12.47
N HIS A 212 -2.49 13.43 12.18
CA HIS A 212 -3.01 14.24 11.09
C HIS A 212 -3.04 13.47 9.75
N GLY A 213 -4.18 13.50 9.06
CA GLY A 213 -4.39 12.86 7.76
C GLY A 213 -4.96 11.44 7.79
N ILE A 214 -4.95 10.77 8.94
CA ILE A 214 -5.43 9.39 9.06
C ILE A 214 -6.87 9.36 9.58
N GLY A 215 -7.81 9.08 8.68
CA GLY A 215 -9.20 8.80 9.04
C GLY A 215 -9.44 7.32 9.40
N LYS A 216 -10.72 6.98 9.65
CA LYS A 216 -11.17 5.62 9.99
C LYS A 216 -10.60 4.54 9.06
N TYR A 217 -10.59 4.76 7.74
CA TYR A 217 -10.00 3.82 6.76
C TYR A 217 -8.54 3.45 7.03
N GLY A 218 -7.68 4.44 7.32
CA GLY A 218 -6.26 4.20 7.59
C GLY A 218 -6.05 3.53 8.96
N ASN A 219 -6.89 3.88 9.93
CA ASN A 219 -6.91 3.26 11.25
C ASN A 219 -7.36 1.79 11.23
N ASP A 220 -8.46 1.49 10.53
CA ASP A 220 -8.97 0.14 10.33
C ASP A 220 -7.95 -0.70 9.55
N SER A 221 -7.26 -0.11 8.56
CA SER A 221 -6.13 -0.74 7.86
C SER A 221 -5.00 -1.09 8.83
N TYR A 222 -4.56 -0.15 9.69
CA TYR A 222 -3.53 -0.43 10.71
C TYR A 222 -3.98 -1.54 11.68
N ARG A 223 -5.23 -1.50 12.17
CA ARG A 223 -5.78 -2.46 13.13
C ARG A 223 -6.03 -3.86 12.55
N ILE A 224 -6.14 -3.99 11.22
CA ILE A 224 -6.22 -5.28 10.53
C ILE A 224 -4.83 -5.83 10.17
N PHE A 225 -3.91 -4.97 9.72
CA PHE A 225 -2.65 -5.42 9.10
C PHE A 225 -1.43 -5.29 10.01
N CYS A 226 -1.28 -4.20 10.77
CA CYS A 226 -0.09 -3.96 11.60
C CYS A 226 -0.18 -4.65 12.98
N VAL A 227 -1.40 -4.84 13.51
CA VAL A 227 -1.67 -5.48 14.81
C VAL A 227 -2.81 -6.51 14.70
N ASN A 228 -2.85 -7.49 15.61
CA ASN A 228 -3.90 -8.52 15.65
C ASN A 228 -5.20 -8.00 16.30
N GLU A 229 -5.77 -6.91 15.79
CA GLU A 229 -7.05 -6.35 16.26
C GLU A 229 -8.19 -6.56 15.26
N TRP A 230 -7.97 -7.25 14.13
CA TRP A 230 -8.92 -7.37 13.03
C TRP A 230 -10.33 -7.83 13.45
N LYS A 231 -10.46 -8.72 14.44
CA LYS A 231 -11.76 -9.17 15.00
C LYS A 231 -12.57 -8.06 15.69
N GLN A 232 -11.93 -6.95 16.03
CA GLN A 232 -12.50 -5.76 16.68
C GLN A 232 -12.63 -4.58 15.72
N VAL A 233 -12.41 -4.80 14.42
CA VAL A 233 -12.52 -3.80 13.36
C VAL A 233 -13.83 -4.06 12.60
N HIS A 234 -14.55 -2.99 12.29
CA HIS A 234 -15.77 -3.01 11.49
C HIS A 234 -15.56 -2.01 10.35
N PRO A 235 -14.97 -2.45 9.21
CA PRO A 235 -14.53 -1.52 8.18
C PRO A 235 -15.69 -0.99 7.33
N GLU A 236 -15.45 0.14 6.66
CA GLU A 236 -16.41 0.81 5.76
C GLU A 236 -15.90 0.91 4.31
N ASP A 237 -14.61 0.62 4.07
CA ASP A 237 -14.06 0.61 2.72
C ASP A 237 -14.39 -0.71 2.00
N HIS A 238 -14.83 -0.61 0.76
CA HIS A 238 -15.28 -1.74 -0.04
C HIS A 238 -14.18 -2.80 -0.28
N LYS A 239 -12.90 -2.42 -0.31
CA LYS A 239 -11.79 -3.40 -0.43
C LYS A 239 -11.42 -3.99 0.91
N LEU A 240 -11.38 -3.17 1.95
CA LEU A 240 -11.05 -3.60 3.31
C LEU A 240 -12.10 -4.58 3.86
N ASN A 241 -13.39 -4.38 3.55
CA ASN A 241 -14.47 -5.31 3.88
C ASN A 241 -14.24 -6.67 3.22
N LYS A 242 -14.01 -6.72 1.89
CA LYS A 242 -13.74 -7.99 1.18
C LYS A 242 -12.60 -8.81 1.81
N TYR A 243 -11.52 -8.15 2.21
CA TYR A 243 -10.42 -8.80 2.92
C TYR A 243 -10.83 -9.28 4.32
N HIS A 244 -11.61 -8.49 5.05
CA HIS A 244 -12.08 -8.78 6.41
C HIS A 244 -13.11 -9.94 6.44
N ASP A 245 -14.07 -9.94 5.52
CA ASP A 245 -15.05 -11.00 5.30
C ASP A 245 -14.35 -12.34 5.00
N TRP A 246 -13.43 -12.33 4.03
CA TRP A 246 -12.60 -13.48 3.68
C TRP A 246 -11.70 -13.95 4.84
N LEU A 247 -11.22 -13.03 5.67
CA LEU A 247 -10.43 -13.38 6.86
C LEU A 247 -11.30 -14.09 7.90
N TRP A 248 -12.54 -13.66 8.11
CA TRP A 248 -13.52 -14.39 8.93
C TRP A 248 -13.82 -15.79 8.38
N GLU A 249 -14.03 -15.93 7.07
CA GLU A 249 -14.27 -17.23 6.42
C GLU A 249 -13.09 -18.23 6.54
N ASN A 250 -11.86 -17.76 6.79
CA ASN A 250 -10.65 -18.57 6.63
C ASN A 250 -9.68 -18.56 7.83
N HIS A 251 -9.90 -17.76 8.88
CA HIS A 251 -8.95 -17.66 10.00
C HIS A 251 -8.68 -19.01 10.69
N GLU A 252 -9.68 -19.88 10.83
CA GLU A 252 -9.51 -21.21 11.44
C GLU A 252 -8.62 -22.12 10.59
N LYS A 253 -8.90 -22.19 9.28
CA LYS A 253 -8.11 -22.93 8.29
C LYS A 253 -6.65 -22.46 8.26
N LEU A 254 -6.44 -21.16 8.47
CA LEU A 254 -5.13 -20.50 8.52
C LEU A 254 -4.48 -20.53 9.93
N SER A 255 -5.11 -21.18 10.92
CA SER A 255 -4.62 -21.28 12.32
C SER A 255 -4.39 -19.92 13.01
N LEU A 256 -5.18 -18.92 12.63
CA LEU A 256 -5.17 -17.55 13.15
C LEU A 256 -6.16 -17.40 14.31
N SER A 257 -5.69 -16.72 15.36
CA SER A 257 -6.33 -16.61 16.68
C SER A 257 -6.52 -15.15 17.07
#